data_AF-W6PUM4-F1
#
_entry.id   AF-W6PUM4-F1
#
_cell.length_a   1.000
_cell.length_b   1.000
_cell.length_c   1.000
_cell.angle_alpha   90.00
_cell.angle_beta   90.00
_cell.angle_gamma   90.00
#
_symmetry.space_group_name_H-M   'P 1'
#
loop_
_entity.id
_entity.type
_entity.pdbx_description
1 polymer ?
#
loop_
_entity_poly.entity_id
_entity_poly.type
_entity_poly.pdbx_seq_one_letter_code
_entity_poly.pdbx_strand_id
1 'polypeptide(L)'
;MIISDLYLESPVVYDVFEVNPKALYLALLGDIGYVKDEGLFYFLRRQLEVFCIVFLVIGNHKAYYSSWSETKSAVNKFKTRIDGTRGSSETLGKLVILDQMRYDISPGITVLGCTLFSRVAQA
;
A
#
# COMPACT_ATOMS: atom_id res chain seq x y z
N MET A 1 -7.10 -10.87 4.03
CA MET A 1 -5.76 -11.48 3.89
C MET A 1 -4.73 -10.46 4.31
N ILE A 2 -3.67 -10.90 5.01
CA ILE A 2 -2.63 -10.03 5.54
C ILE A 2 -1.29 -10.53 4.99
N ILE A 3 -0.49 -9.64 4.41
CA ILE A 3 0.82 -9.90 3.82
C ILE A 3 1.75 -8.74 4.22
N SER A 4 3.03 -9.03 4.44
CA SER A 4 4.06 -8.05 4.81
C SER A 4 5.42 -8.50 4.29
N ASP A 5 6.38 -7.59 4.21
CA ASP A 5 7.81 -7.89 4.06
C ASP A 5 8.13 -8.75 2.81
N LEU A 6 7.52 -8.39 1.68
CA LEU A 6 7.70 -9.11 0.41
C LEU A 6 9.00 -8.75 -0.32
N TYR A 7 9.48 -7.51 -0.16
CA TYR A 7 10.68 -6.99 -0.85
C TYR A 7 10.71 -7.28 -2.36
N LEU A 8 9.61 -6.96 -3.06
CA LEU A 8 9.43 -7.27 -4.49
C LEU A 8 10.43 -6.55 -5.41
N GLU A 9 11.26 -5.64 -4.88
CA GLU A 9 12.35 -5.00 -5.61
C GLU A 9 13.62 -5.87 -5.76
N SER A 10 13.78 -6.93 -4.96
CA SER A 10 15.05 -7.65 -4.84
C SER A 10 14.88 -9.16 -4.65
N PRO A 11 14.82 -9.95 -5.75
CA PRO A 11 14.87 -9.51 -7.15
C PRO A 11 13.59 -8.77 -7.57
N VAL A 12 13.65 -8.00 -8.66
CA VAL A 12 12.47 -7.28 -9.17
C VAL A 12 11.43 -8.29 -9.69
N VAL A 13 10.33 -8.45 -8.95
CA VAL A 13 9.29 -9.45 -9.21
C VAL A 13 7.86 -8.88 -9.09
N TYR A 14 7.70 -7.56 -9.24
CA TYR A 14 6.41 -6.88 -9.15
C TYR A 14 5.34 -7.39 -10.12
N ASP A 15 5.75 -7.93 -11.27
CA ASP A 15 4.93 -8.42 -12.37
C ASP A 15 4.60 -9.91 -12.25
N VAL A 16 5.49 -10.71 -11.69
CA VAL A 16 5.30 -12.16 -11.56
C VAL A 16 4.75 -12.60 -10.19
N PHE A 17 4.83 -11.76 -9.16
CA PHE A 17 4.29 -12.13 -7.85
C PHE A 17 2.76 -12.09 -7.86
N GLU A 18 2.14 -13.25 -7.62
CA GLU A 18 0.69 -13.42 -7.63
C GLU A 18 0.14 -13.53 -6.21
N VAL A 19 -0.95 -12.80 -5.97
CA VAL A 19 -1.68 -12.81 -4.70
C VAL A 19 -3.05 -13.40 -4.96
N ASN A 20 -3.21 -14.68 -4.62
CA ASN A 20 -4.48 -15.39 -4.82
C ASN A 20 -5.53 -14.90 -3.80
N PRO A 21 -6.67 -14.33 -4.24
CA PRO A 21 -7.65 -13.75 -3.34
C PRO A 21 -8.41 -14.83 -2.57
N LYS A 22 -8.18 -14.88 -1.25
CA LYS A 22 -8.94 -15.73 -0.31
C LYS A 22 -9.89 -14.93 0.59
N ALA A 23 -10.00 -13.62 0.37
CA ALA A 23 -10.80 -12.68 1.15
C ALA A 23 -11.09 -11.41 0.34
N LEU A 24 -12.10 -10.64 0.75
CA LEU A 24 -12.45 -9.35 0.11
C LEU A 24 -11.42 -8.24 0.35
N TYR A 25 -10.70 -8.32 1.47
CA TYR A 25 -9.75 -7.30 1.90
C TYR A 25 -8.33 -7.85 1.89
N LEU A 26 -7.41 -7.04 1.38
CA LEU A 26 -5.98 -7.27 1.45
C LEU A 26 -5.34 -6.21 2.34
N ALA A 27 -4.48 -6.62 3.26
CA ALA A 27 -3.64 -5.75 4.06
C ALA A 27 -2.18 -6.02 3.73
N LEU A 28 -1.50 -4.99 3.23
CA LEU A 28 -0.08 -4.96 2.87
C LEU A 28 0.65 -4.13 3.94
N LEU A 29 1.30 -4.80 4.90
CA LEU A 29 1.65 -4.21 6.20
C LEU A 29 3.14 -3.85 6.39
N GLY A 30 3.81 -3.42 5.32
CA GLY A 30 5.21 -3.00 5.37
C GLY A 30 6.06 -3.69 4.32
N ASP A 31 7.13 -3.01 3.92
CA ASP A 31 8.22 -3.53 3.07
C ASP A 31 7.79 -4.42 1.89
N ILE A 32 6.75 -3.98 1.17
CA ILE A 32 6.26 -4.67 -0.04
C ILE A 32 7.19 -4.45 -1.23
N GLY A 33 7.72 -3.24 -1.34
CA GLY A 33 8.48 -2.80 -2.50
C GLY A 33 8.85 -1.33 -2.40
N TYR A 34 9.60 -0.85 -3.39
CA TYR A 34 10.03 0.55 -3.44
C TYR A 34 9.02 1.44 -4.12
N VAL A 35 8.67 2.53 -3.41
CA VAL A 35 7.76 3.57 -3.91
C VAL A 35 8.34 4.34 -5.10
N LYS A 36 9.67 4.37 -5.26
CA LYS A 36 10.32 4.94 -6.44
C LYS A 36 10.19 4.04 -7.68
N ASP A 37 9.87 2.77 -7.51
CA ASP A 37 9.74 1.83 -8.62
C ASP A 37 8.29 1.85 -9.11
N GLU A 38 8.09 2.20 -10.39
CA GLU A 38 6.75 2.16 -11.02
C GLU A 38 6.10 0.77 -10.92
N GLY A 39 6.93 -0.29 -10.86
CA GLY A 39 6.49 -1.67 -10.64
C GLY A 39 5.62 -1.86 -9.41
N LEU A 40 5.90 -1.13 -8.31
CA LEU A 40 5.07 -1.20 -7.10
C LEU A 40 3.63 -0.71 -7.38
N PHE A 41 3.47 0.36 -8.16
CA PHE A 41 2.15 0.90 -8.47
C PHE A 41 1.36 0.00 -9.43
N TYR A 42 2.04 -0.65 -10.38
CA TYR A 42 1.43 -1.70 -11.19
C TYR A 42 0.98 -2.88 -10.33
N PHE A 43 1.83 -3.34 -9.41
CA PHE A 43 1.48 -4.40 -8.46
C PHE A 43 0.24 -4.02 -7.64
N LEU A 44 0.22 -2.83 -7.03
CA LEU A 44 -0.91 -2.33 -6.24
C LEU A 44 -2.18 -2.20 -7.07
N ARG A 45 -2.10 -1.74 -8.32
CA ARG A 45 -3.25 -1.67 -9.22
C ARG A 45 -3.86 -3.05 -9.47
N ARG A 46 -3.03 -4.07 -9.76
CA ARG A 46 -3.51 -5.46 -9.94
C ARG A 46 -4.22 -5.98 -8.69
N GLN A 47 -3.74 -5.61 -7.50
CA GLN A 47 -4.45 -5.97 -6.26
C GLN A 47 -5.81 -5.29 -6.17
N LEU A 48 -5.93 -4.04 -6.61
CA LEU A 48 -7.20 -3.31 -6.62
C LEU A 48 -8.18 -3.84 -7.67
N GLU A 49 -7.73 -4.58 -8.67
CA GLU A 49 -8.61 -5.24 -9.65
C GLU A 49 -9.34 -6.45 -9.04
N VAL A 50 -8.77 -7.09 -8.01
CA VAL A 50 -9.29 -8.34 -7.43
C VAL A 50 -9.76 -8.20 -5.97
N PHE A 51 -9.29 -7.19 -5.23
CA PHE A 51 -9.70 -6.93 -3.85
C PHE A 51 -10.61 -5.70 -3.75
N CYS A 52 -11.65 -5.80 -2.92
CA CYS A 52 -12.55 -4.66 -2.67
C CYS A 52 -11.83 -3.51 -1.95
N ILE A 53 -10.95 -3.84 -0.99
CA ILE A 53 -10.13 -2.87 -0.25
C ILE A 53 -8.70 -3.42 -0.12
N VAL A 54 -7.73 -2.59 -0.46
CA VAL A 54 -6.32 -2.82 -0.19
C VAL A 54 -5.87 -1.80 0.86
N PHE A 55 -5.51 -2.27 2.05
CA PHE A 55 -4.85 -1.49 3.09
C PHE A 55 -3.35 -1.52 2.87
N LEU A 56 -2.68 -0.37 2.97
CA LEU A 56 -1.25 -0.24 2.76
C LEU A 56 -0.59 0.49 3.94
N VAL A 57 0.37 -0.16 4.58
CA VAL A 57 1.36 0.47 5.45
C VAL A 57 2.65 0.61 4.64
N ILE A 58 3.17 1.83 4.55
CA ILE A 58 4.43 2.09 3.85
C ILE A 58 5.58 1.61 4.75
N GLY A 59 6.42 0.74 4.21
CA GLY A 59 7.58 0.19 4.89
C GLY A 59 8.63 1.22 5.29
N ASN A 60 9.42 0.88 6.32
CA ASN A 60 10.53 1.72 6.80
C ASN A 60 11.81 1.52 5.97
N HIS A 61 11.87 0.47 5.15
CA HIS A 61 13.09 -0.01 4.50
C HIS A 61 13.52 0.81 3.28
N LYS A 62 13.46 2.15 3.35
CA LYS A 62 14.44 3.12 2.79
C LYS A 62 13.84 4.53 2.63
N ALA A 63 13.68 5.23 3.75
CA ALA A 63 13.75 6.71 3.77
C ALA A 63 15.18 7.25 3.50
N TYR A 64 16.13 6.39 3.09
CA TYR A 64 17.54 6.73 2.85
C TYR A 64 17.81 7.30 1.45
N TYR A 65 16.96 7.03 0.46
CA TYR A 65 17.15 7.48 -0.93
C TYR A 65 16.06 8.45 -1.42
N SER A 66 14.96 8.57 -0.68
CA SER A 66 13.92 9.57 -0.86
C SER A 66 13.47 10.06 0.51
N SER A 67 13.10 11.33 0.61
CA SER A 67 12.51 11.85 1.82
C SER A 67 11.18 11.14 2.09
N TRP A 68 10.85 10.97 3.37
CA TRP A 68 9.56 10.39 3.78
C TRP A 68 8.36 11.14 3.19
N SER A 69 8.50 12.46 2.99
CA SER A 69 7.52 13.30 2.31
C SER A 69 7.33 12.95 0.83
N GLU A 70 8.40 12.66 0.09
CA GLU A 70 8.30 12.26 -1.31
C GLU A 70 7.62 10.90 -1.44
N THR A 71 7.99 9.94 -0.60
CA THR A 71 7.38 8.61 -0.54
C THR A 71 5.87 8.73 -0.27
N LYS A 72 5.48 9.50 0.74
CA LYS A 72 4.06 9.75 1.04
C LYS A 72 3.36 10.50 -0.10
N SER A 73 4.02 11.46 -0.74
CA SER A 73 3.45 12.20 -1.87
C SER A 73 3.15 11.28 -3.05
N ALA A 74 4.09 10.38 -3.41
CA ALA A 74 3.93 9.45 -4.51
C ALA A 74 2.77 8.47 -4.27
N VAL A 75 2.69 7.86 -3.09
CA VAL A 75 1.59 6.94 -2.73
C VAL A 75 0.25 7.66 -2.71
N ASN A 76 0.19 8.89 -2.17
CA ASN A 76 -1.04 9.70 -2.19
C ASN A 76 -1.46 10.09 -3.61
N LYS A 77 -0.51 10.48 -4.50
CA LYS A 77 -0.81 10.74 -5.92
C LYS A 77 -1.40 9.52 -6.59
N PHE A 78 -0.84 8.33 -6.35
CA PHE A 78 -1.40 7.09 -6.87
C PHE A 78 -2.82 6.84 -6.34
N LYS A 79 -3.04 6.97 -5.04
CA LYS A 79 -4.38 6.86 -4.44
C LYS A 79 -5.39 7.81 -5.09
N THR A 80 -5.05 9.08 -5.27
CA THR A 80 -5.92 10.06 -5.94
C THR A 80 -6.26 9.66 -7.38
N ARG A 81 -5.31 9.09 -8.12
CA ARG A 81 -5.57 8.57 -9.48
C ARG A 81 -6.57 7.42 -9.45
N ILE A 82 -6.41 6.47 -8.54
CA ILE A 82 -7.35 5.34 -8.37
C ILE A 82 -8.74 5.83 -7.97
N ASP A 83 -8.83 6.75 -7.01
CA ASP A 83 -10.11 7.32 -6.56
C ASP A 83 -10.82 8.07 -7.71
N GLY A 84 -10.08 8.76 -8.59
CA GLY A 84 -10.62 9.42 -9.78
C GLY A 84 -11.15 8.46 -10.86
N THR A 85 -10.67 7.21 -10.89
CA THR A 85 -11.14 6.18 -11.85
C THR A 85 -12.42 5.46 -11.41
N ARG A 86 -12.87 5.60 -10.16
CA ARG A 86 -14.04 4.88 -9.61
C ARG A 86 -15.41 5.26 -10.20
N GLY A 87 -15.45 6.19 -11.16
CA GLY A 87 -16.65 6.55 -11.94
C GLY A 87 -16.55 6.26 -13.44
N SER A 88 -15.46 5.65 -13.91
CA SER A 88 -15.28 5.22 -15.30
C SER A 88 -15.67 3.74 -15.48
N SER A 89 -15.48 3.17 -16.68
CA SER A 89 -15.81 1.78 -16.98
C SER A 89 -15.03 0.74 -16.15
N GLU A 90 -13.96 1.15 -15.45
CA GLU A 90 -13.14 0.27 -14.61
C GLU A 90 -13.55 0.39 -13.13
N THR A 91 -14.09 -0.68 -12.57
CA THR A 91 -14.48 -0.74 -11.15
C THR A 91 -13.31 -1.25 -10.31
N LEU A 92 -12.38 -0.36 -9.96
CA LEU A 92 -11.27 -0.69 -9.05
C LEU A 92 -11.69 -0.68 -7.57
N GLY A 93 -11.04 -1.53 -6.78
CA GLY A 93 -11.03 -1.53 -5.32
C GLY A 93 -10.57 -0.20 -4.71
N LYS A 94 -10.67 -0.10 -3.38
CA LYS A 94 -10.28 1.11 -2.65
C LYS A 94 -8.90 0.93 -2.05
N LEU A 95 -8.01 1.89 -2.28
CA LEU A 95 -6.73 1.96 -1.58
C LEU A 95 -6.87 2.78 -0.29
N VAL A 96 -6.49 2.18 0.85
CA VAL A 96 -6.48 2.83 2.16
C VAL A 96 -5.06 2.84 2.70
N ILE A 97 -4.48 4.04 2.84
CA ILE A 97 -3.13 4.21 3.39
C ILE A 97 -3.25 4.29 4.91
N LEU A 98 -2.66 3.34 5.62
CA LEU A 98 -2.69 3.22 7.07
C LEU A 98 -1.52 3.99 7.71
N ASP A 99 -1.56 5.32 7.61
CA ASP A 99 -0.58 6.24 8.21
C ASP A 99 -1.28 7.17 9.20
N GLN A 100 -1.27 6.82 10.49
CA GLN A 100 -2.02 7.51 11.55
C GLN A 100 -3.51 7.67 11.20
N MET A 101 -4.10 6.62 10.61
CA MET A 101 -5.44 6.65 10.04
C MET A 101 -6.38 5.67 10.75
N ARG A 102 -7.63 6.08 10.94
CA ARG A 102 -8.74 5.20 11.32
C ARG A 102 -9.58 4.87 10.09
N TYR A 103 -9.94 3.60 9.92
CA TYR A 103 -10.86 3.14 8.89
C TYR A 103 -11.91 2.20 9.47
N ASP A 104 -13.18 2.59 9.42
CA ASP A 104 -14.29 1.76 9.87
C ASP A 104 -14.81 0.91 8.71
N ILE A 105 -14.69 -0.42 8.82
CA ILE A 105 -15.19 -1.38 7.83
C ILE A 105 -16.70 -1.57 8.02
N SER A 106 -17.13 -1.65 9.28
CA SER A 106 -18.53 -1.75 9.70
C SER A 106 -18.67 -1.16 11.10
N PRO A 107 -19.89 -0.95 11.63
CA PRO A 107 -20.06 -0.40 12.99
C PRO A 107 -19.35 -1.19 14.10
N GLY A 108 -19.08 -2.48 13.90
CA GLY A 108 -18.38 -3.33 14.86
C GLY A 108 -16.91 -3.60 14.55
N ILE A 109 -16.38 -3.12 13.42
CA ILE A 109 -15.01 -3.42 12.98
C ILE A 109 -14.30 -2.15 12.49
N THR A 110 -13.22 -1.81 13.19
CA THR A 110 -12.35 -0.68 12.88
C THR A 110 -10.92 -1.17 12.67
N VAL A 111 -10.26 -0.62 11.66
CA VAL A 111 -8.82 -0.78 11.40
C VAL A 111 -8.11 0.51 11.78
N LEU A 112 -7.05 0.40 12.57
CA LEU A 112 -6.20 1.54 12.97
C LEU A 112 -4.81 1.37 12.36
N GLY A 113 -4.38 2.35 11.59
CA GLY A 113 -3.02 2.47 11.06
C GLY A 113 -2.13 3.18 12.05
N CYS A 114 -1.42 2.42 12.88
CA CYS A 114 -0.54 2.95 13.92
C CYS A 114 0.93 2.82 13.50
N THR A 115 1.40 3.75 12.66
CA THR A 115 2.80 3.74 12.21
C THR A 115 3.70 4.34 13.29
N LEU A 116 4.57 3.52 13.89
CA LEU A 116 5.56 3.95 14.87
C LEU A 116 6.93 4.08 14.19
N PHE A 117 7.37 5.31 13.92
CA PHE A 117 8.77 5.58 13.60
C PHE A 117 9.48 6.01 14.88
N SER A 118 10.35 5.15 15.40
CA SER A 118 11.27 5.58 16.46
C SER A 118 12.26 6.59 15.89
N ARG A 119 12.42 7.73 16.56
CA ARG A 119 13.48 8.69 16.25
C ARG A 119 14.81 8.07 16.68
N VAL A 120 15.52 7.40 15.77
CA VAL A 120 16.88 6.92 16.05
C VAL A 120 17.80 8.13 15.93
N ALA A 121 18.39 8.56 17.05
CA ALA A 121 19.37 9.65 17.04
C ALA A 121 20.58 9.22 16.20
N GLN A 122 21.06 10.10 15.30
CA GLN A 122 22.38 9.94 14.70
C GLN A 122 23.42 10.13 15.81
N ALA A 123 24.28 9.13 15.99
CA ALA A 123 25.48 9.23 16.82
C ALA A 123 26.56 10.05 16.13
#